data_AF-A0A452YZ74-F1
#
_entry.id   AF-A0A452YZ74-F1
#
_cell.length_a   1.000
_cell.length_b   1.000
_cell.length_c   1.000
_cell.angle_alpha   90.00
_cell.angle_beta   90.00
_cell.angle_gamma   90.00
#
_symmetry.space_group_name_H-M   'P 1'
#
loop_
_entity.id
_entity.type
_entity.pdbx_description
1 polymer ?
#
loop_
_entity_poly.entity_id
_entity_poly.type
_entity_poly.pdbx_seq_one_letter_code
_entity_poly.pdbx_strand_id
1 'polypeptide(L)'
;VAVTKRCHSLPHLWHRSVAKCGWEPNMPMTFNTDIVASFMLQKTVSELNESIPKLEFDIYEEIGIPNSTVAVNFLQPSGASNWTNVIFSVVPYPKYSTMSSTWLSILRSHFMSLVVQQSTLQLTESLFGNSSFFEVLKFPGGITIIPPQAAFLVQKPYASFNFTLNFPIDKVQDKTNELKDQMRAGLLLDTNEVGASLWLSSI
;
A
#
# COMPACT_ATOMS: atom_id res chain seq x y z
N VAL A 1 -2.93 -14.62 -3.15
CA VAL A 1 -3.98 -13.66 -2.75
C VAL A 1 -3.52 -12.28 -3.21
N ALA A 2 -4.17 -11.71 -4.23
CA ALA A 2 -3.83 -10.38 -4.73
C ALA A 2 -4.45 -9.33 -3.79
N VAL A 3 -3.61 -8.46 -3.23
CA VAL A 3 -4.07 -7.33 -2.42
C VAL A 3 -4.33 -6.15 -3.36
N THR A 4 -5.59 -5.89 -3.66
CA THR A 4 -5.99 -4.63 -4.30
C THR A 4 -5.92 -3.53 -3.24
N LYS A 5 -4.88 -2.68 -3.28
CA LYS A 5 -4.79 -1.51 -2.40
C LYS A 5 -5.82 -0.47 -2.83
N ARG A 6 -6.65 -0.02 -1.89
CA ARG A 6 -7.67 1.02 -2.07
C ARG A 6 -7.04 2.36 -1.64
N CYS A 7 -6.88 3.31 -2.57
CA CYS A 7 -6.50 4.68 -2.22
C CYS A 7 -7.69 5.39 -1.55
N HIS A 8 -7.45 6.07 -0.42
CA HIS A 8 -8.43 6.98 0.17
C HIS A 8 -8.54 8.23 -0.72
N SER A 9 -9.68 8.40 -1.39
CA SER A 9 -10.07 9.64 -2.04
C SER A 9 -10.57 10.65 -1.01
N LEU A 10 -10.01 11.87 -1.02
CA LEU A 10 -10.65 13.05 -0.42
C LEU A 10 -12.03 13.26 -1.08
N PRO A 11 -13.09 13.57 -0.31
CA PRO A 11 -14.45 13.70 -0.82
C PRO A 11 -14.60 15.00 -1.63
N HIS A 12 -15.63 15.03 -2.48
CA HIS A 12 -15.99 16.13 -3.39
C HIS A 12 -15.34 16.09 -4.79
N LEU A 13 -15.64 15.05 -5.56
CA LEU A 13 -15.90 15.12 -7.02
C LEU A 13 -16.35 13.75 -7.53
N TRP A 14 -17.61 13.41 -7.29
CA TRP A 14 -18.26 12.29 -7.96
C TRP A 14 -18.75 12.74 -9.33
N HIS A 15 -17.91 12.57 -10.36
CA HIS A 15 -18.31 12.12 -11.69
C HIS A 15 -17.07 11.90 -12.56
N ARG A 16 -16.86 10.65 -12.96
CA ARG A 16 -16.04 10.22 -14.10
C ARG A 16 -14.53 10.54 -14.02
N SER A 17 -13.79 9.65 -13.36
CA SER A 17 -12.61 8.94 -13.89
C SER A 17 -11.91 8.26 -12.72
N VAL A 18 -11.91 6.93 -12.71
CA VAL A 18 -11.04 6.17 -11.80
C VAL A 18 -9.61 6.42 -12.28
N ALA A 19 -8.91 7.36 -11.66
CA ALA A 19 -7.47 7.49 -11.83
C ALA A 19 -6.84 6.19 -11.30
N LYS A 20 -6.45 5.32 -12.22
CA LYS A 20 -5.66 4.13 -11.91
C LYS A 20 -4.30 4.61 -11.40
N CYS A 21 -4.11 4.65 -10.08
CA CYS A 21 -2.77 4.58 -9.49
C CYS A 21 -2.28 3.14 -9.67
N GLY A 22 -1.93 2.79 -10.89
CA GLY A 22 -1.52 1.44 -11.27
C GLY A 22 -0.78 1.51 -12.58
N TRP A 23 0.45 0.98 -12.57
CA TRP A 23 1.28 0.64 -13.70
C TRP A 23 0.46 0.34 -14.97
N GLU A 24 0.72 1.04 -16.08
CA GLU A 24 0.33 0.53 -17.39
C GLU A 24 1.27 -0.64 -17.74
N PRO A 25 0.78 -1.90 -17.81
CA PRO A 25 1.65 -3.10 -17.85
C PRO A 25 2.42 -3.33 -19.16
N ASN A 26 2.52 -2.34 -20.06
CA ASN A 26 2.80 -2.61 -21.47
C ASN A 26 4.23 -2.32 -21.92
N MET A 27 5.19 -2.08 -21.01
CA MET A 27 6.61 -2.07 -21.37
C MET A 27 7.38 -3.04 -20.48
N PRO A 28 7.95 -4.12 -21.02
CA PRO A 28 8.85 -4.97 -20.25
C PRO A 28 10.13 -4.16 -19.98
N MET A 29 10.21 -3.52 -18.81
CA MET A 29 11.46 -2.98 -18.30
C MET A 29 12.38 -4.14 -17.97
N THR A 30 13.23 -4.53 -18.92
CA THR A 30 14.28 -5.52 -18.68
C THR A 30 15.44 -4.84 -17.98
N PHE A 31 15.48 -4.92 -16.65
CA PHE A 31 16.65 -4.52 -15.89
C PHE A 31 17.75 -5.57 -16.03
N ASN A 32 18.93 -5.16 -16.47
CA ASN A 32 20.12 -6.02 -16.56
C ASN A 32 20.79 -6.25 -15.19
N THR A 33 20.12 -5.83 -14.10
CA THR A 33 20.59 -5.87 -12.72
C THR A 33 19.64 -6.71 -11.88
N ASP A 34 20.13 -7.29 -10.79
CA ASP A 34 19.35 -8.25 -9.98
C ASP A 34 18.63 -7.62 -8.79
N ILE A 35 19.05 -6.42 -8.37
CA ILE A 35 18.46 -5.68 -7.24
C ILE A 35 17.93 -4.36 -7.78
N VAL A 36 16.61 -4.24 -7.81
CA VAL A 36 15.90 -3.07 -8.35
C VAL A 36 14.77 -2.70 -7.42
N ALA A 37 14.66 -1.42 -7.10
CA ALA A 37 13.61 -0.88 -6.26
C ALA A 37 13.15 0.49 -6.79
N SER A 38 12.03 0.96 -6.26
CA SER A 38 11.50 2.27 -6.59
C SER A 38 10.88 2.97 -5.39
N PHE A 39 10.81 4.29 -5.45
CA PHE A 39 10.09 5.12 -4.48
C PHE A 39 9.63 6.41 -5.16
N MET A 40 8.71 7.11 -4.52
CA MET A 40 8.15 8.36 -5.03
C MET A 40 8.72 9.57 -4.32
N LEU A 41 9.00 10.62 -5.11
CA LEU A 41 9.35 11.96 -4.65
C LEU A 41 8.37 12.98 -5.20
N GLN A 42 8.03 13.98 -4.39
CA GLN A 42 7.21 15.11 -4.81
C GLN A 42 8.08 16.16 -5.52
N LYS A 43 8.71 15.73 -6.61
CA LYS A 43 9.55 16.52 -7.50
C LYS A 43 9.26 16.17 -8.94
N THR A 44 9.44 17.15 -9.83
CA THR A 44 9.37 16.90 -11.28
C THR A 44 10.61 16.17 -11.76
N VAL A 45 10.51 15.47 -12.90
CA VAL A 45 11.64 14.80 -13.52
C VAL A 45 12.77 15.79 -13.81
N SER A 46 12.43 17.00 -14.28
CA SER A 46 13.41 18.05 -14.58
C SER A 46 14.23 18.45 -13.36
N GLU A 47 13.58 18.70 -12.21
CA GLU A 47 14.28 19.03 -10.95
C GLU A 47 15.21 17.91 -10.49
N LEU A 48 14.76 16.65 -10.61
CA LEU A 48 15.55 15.50 -10.17
C LEU A 48 16.74 15.23 -11.09
N ASN A 49 16.59 15.46 -12.41
CA ASN A 49 17.62 15.18 -13.40
C ASN A 49 18.90 16.00 -13.17
N GLU A 50 18.78 17.21 -12.63
CA GLU A 50 19.91 18.07 -12.26
C GLU A 50 20.69 17.55 -11.04
N SER A 51 20.05 16.69 -10.22
CA SER A 51 20.56 16.25 -8.92
C SER A 51 20.74 14.73 -8.81
N ILE A 52 20.75 13.99 -9.92
CA ILE A 52 20.91 12.52 -9.93
C ILE A 52 22.13 12.04 -9.14
N PRO A 53 23.34 12.60 -9.30
CA PRO A 53 24.51 12.12 -8.56
C PRO A 53 24.35 12.26 -7.04
N LYS A 54 23.67 13.33 -6.59
CA LYS A 54 23.37 13.54 -5.17
C LYS A 54 22.27 12.60 -4.68
N LEU A 55 21.28 12.31 -5.53
CA LEU A 55 20.23 11.33 -5.23
C LEU A 55 20.82 9.92 -5.07
N GLU A 56 21.71 9.50 -5.99
CA GLU A 56 22.42 8.21 -5.90
C GLU A 56 23.26 8.12 -4.63
N PHE A 57 23.96 9.20 -4.28
CA PHE A 57 24.75 9.29 -3.06
C PHE A 57 23.87 9.16 -1.81
N ASP A 58 22.77 9.91 -1.72
CA ASP A 58 21.88 9.87 -0.55
C ASP A 58 21.25 8.48 -0.37
N ILE A 59 20.84 7.84 -1.48
CA ILE A 59 20.34 6.46 -1.43
C ILE A 59 21.45 5.51 -0.94
N TYR A 60 22.69 5.68 -1.42
CA TYR A 60 23.81 4.85 -0.97
C TYR A 60 24.15 5.05 0.51
N GLU A 61 24.08 6.28 1.04
CA GLU A 61 24.32 6.52 2.47
C GLU A 61 23.29 5.82 3.37
N GLU A 62 22.04 5.72 2.91
CA GLU A 62 20.95 5.11 3.70
C GLU A 62 20.90 3.58 3.62
N ILE A 63 21.10 3.02 2.42
CA ILE A 63 20.87 1.59 2.14
C ILE A 63 22.05 0.91 1.44
N GLY A 64 23.16 1.63 1.23
CA GLY A 64 24.35 1.09 0.60
C GLY A 64 24.95 -0.03 1.42
N ILE A 65 25.50 -1.01 0.71
CA ILE A 65 26.30 -2.09 1.29
C ILE A 65 27.72 -2.03 0.72
N PRO A 66 28.73 -2.53 1.44
CA PRO A 66 30.09 -2.58 0.92
C PRO A 66 30.18 -3.30 -0.43
N ASN A 67 31.14 -2.89 -1.26
CA ASN A 67 31.35 -3.40 -2.61
C ASN A 67 30.11 -3.29 -3.51
N SER A 68 29.40 -2.16 -3.38
CA SER A 68 28.27 -1.83 -4.23
C SER A 68 28.21 -0.36 -4.57
N THR A 69 27.41 -0.02 -5.56
CA THR A 69 27.01 1.35 -5.87
C THR A 69 25.52 1.39 -6.15
N VAL A 70 24.94 2.58 -6.01
CA VAL A 70 23.56 2.85 -6.43
C VAL A 70 23.60 3.50 -7.80
N ALA A 71 22.66 3.11 -8.67
CA ALA A 71 22.45 3.76 -9.97
C ALA A 71 20.96 4.05 -10.15
N VAL A 72 20.60 5.30 -10.43
CA VAL A 72 19.24 5.67 -10.84
C VAL A 72 19.05 5.22 -12.28
N ASN A 73 18.12 4.29 -12.50
CA ASN A 73 17.84 3.74 -13.83
C ASN A 73 16.91 4.65 -14.62
N PHE A 74 15.79 5.05 -14.00
CA PHE A 74 14.75 5.83 -14.65
C PHE A 74 14.06 6.78 -13.67
N LEU A 75 13.66 7.94 -14.18
CA LEU A 75 12.77 8.87 -13.52
C LEU A 75 11.46 8.88 -14.31
N GLN A 76 10.40 8.33 -13.72
CA GLN A 76 9.12 8.20 -14.39
C GLN A 76 8.11 9.20 -13.81
N PRO A 77 7.53 10.11 -14.61
CA PRO A 77 6.51 11.03 -14.13
C PRO A 77 5.24 10.26 -13.73
N SER A 78 4.64 10.63 -12.59
CA SER A 78 3.41 10.02 -12.10
C SER A 78 2.20 10.89 -12.49
N GLY A 79 1.56 10.53 -13.60
CA GLY A 79 0.39 11.23 -14.13
C GLY A 79 0.63 12.74 -14.36
N ALA A 80 -0.41 13.56 -14.13
CA ALA A 80 -0.33 15.02 -14.26
C ALA A 80 0.14 15.73 -12.97
N SER A 81 0.86 15.03 -12.10
CA SER A 81 1.22 15.53 -10.76
C SER A 81 2.72 15.84 -10.63
N ASN A 82 3.10 16.67 -9.66
CA ASN A 82 4.50 16.98 -9.30
C ASN A 82 5.20 15.79 -8.61
N TRP A 83 4.89 14.57 -8.98
CA TRP A 83 5.45 13.36 -8.41
C TRP A 83 6.22 12.58 -9.46
N THR A 84 7.40 12.12 -9.08
CA THR A 84 8.25 11.26 -9.90
C THR A 84 8.51 9.96 -9.16
N ASN A 85 8.30 8.85 -9.86
CA ASN A 85 8.74 7.54 -9.43
C ASN A 85 10.22 7.39 -9.83
N VAL A 86 11.07 7.25 -8.82
CA VAL A 86 12.51 7.01 -8.97
C VAL A 86 12.72 5.50 -8.99
N ILE A 87 13.23 4.96 -10.10
CA ILE A 87 13.62 3.56 -10.21
C ILE A 87 15.15 3.50 -10.16
N PHE A 88 15.68 2.71 -9.22
CA PHE A 88 17.11 2.58 -9.01
C PHE A 88 17.53 1.12 -8.82
N SER A 89 18.82 0.87 -9.03
CA SER A 89 19.46 -0.42 -8.84
C SER A 89 20.59 -0.31 -7.83
N VAL A 90 20.78 -1.38 -7.06
CA VAL A 90 22.01 -1.59 -6.28
C VAL A 90 22.85 -2.59 -7.06
N VAL A 91 24.05 -2.20 -7.46
CA VAL A 91 24.93 -3.01 -8.32
C VAL A 91 26.25 -3.32 -7.64
N PRO A 92 26.83 -4.52 -7.85
CA PRO A 92 28.14 -4.86 -7.31
C PRO A 92 29.25 -3.95 -7.86
N TYR A 93 30.18 -3.55 -7.01
CA TYR A 93 31.37 -2.80 -7.35
C TYR A 93 32.62 -3.45 -6.72
N PRO A 94 33.67 -3.79 -7.49
CA PRO A 94 33.85 -3.51 -8.92
C PRO A 94 32.87 -4.31 -9.81
N LYS A 95 32.67 -3.84 -11.04
CA LYS A 95 31.76 -4.47 -12.01
C LYS A 95 32.11 -5.96 -12.17
N TYR A 96 31.09 -6.81 -12.27
CA TYR A 96 31.18 -8.28 -12.33
C TYR A 96 31.60 -8.97 -11.03
N SER A 97 31.76 -8.24 -9.92
CA SER A 97 31.85 -8.86 -8.60
C SER A 97 30.51 -9.47 -8.19
N THR A 98 30.57 -10.45 -7.28
CA THR A 98 29.39 -11.05 -6.67
C THR A 98 29.20 -10.46 -5.29
N MET A 99 27.98 -10.02 -4.97
CA MET A 99 27.64 -9.63 -3.59
C MET A 99 27.62 -10.85 -2.68
N SER A 100 28.19 -10.71 -1.48
CA SER A 100 28.14 -11.78 -0.49
C SER A 100 26.70 -12.02 -0.01
N SER A 101 26.40 -13.27 0.37
CA SER A 101 25.09 -13.63 0.95
C SER A 101 24.79 -12.84 2.23
N THR A 102 25.81 -12.49 3.00
CA THR A 102 25.70 -11.64 4.20
C THR A 102 25.16 -10.26 3.83
N TRP A 103 25.77 -9.59 2.86
CA TRP A 103 25.34 -8.25 2.45
C TRP A 103 23.97 -8.25 1.77
N LEU A 104 23.66 -9.29 0.98
CA LEU A 104 22.32 -9.49 0.44
C LEU A 104 21.27 -9.66 1.55
N SER A 105 21.60 -10.33 2.64
CA SER A 105 20.66 -10.53 3.76
C SER A 105 20.41 -9.23 4.53
N ILE A 106 21.45 -8.42 4.72
CA ILE A 106 21.34 -7.10 5.34
C ILE A 106 20.48 -6.18 4.47
N LEU A 107 20.80 -6.07 3.17
CA LEU A 107 20.04 -5.24 2.24
C LEU A 107 18.56 -5.68 2.14
N ARG A 108 18.30 -6.99 2.13
CA ARG A 108 16.94 -7.53 2.17
C ARG A 108 16.19 -7.04 3.40
N SER A 109 16.82 -7.04 4.58
CA SER A 109 16.21 -6.54 5.82
C SER A 109 15.88 -5.05 5.76
N HIS A 110 16.78 -4.23 5.20
CA HIS A 110 16.54 -2.80 4.99
C HIS A 110 15.34 -2.56 4.06
N PHE A 111 15.30 -3.27 2.92
CA PHE A 111 14.18 -3.16 1.98
C PHE A 111 12.86 -3.59 2.61
N MET A 112 12.85 -4.67 3.39
CA MET A 112 11.65 -5.11 4.10
C MET A 112 11.14 -4.00 5.04
N SER A 113 12.03 -3.39 5.83
CA SER A 113 11.68 -2.28 6.74
C SER A 113 11.06 -1.08 6.01
N LEU A 114 11.63 -0.70 4.86
CA LEU A 114 11.12 0.39 4.03
C LEU A 114 9.73 0.08 3.43
N VAL A 115 9.53 -1.14 2.92
CA VAL A 115 8.24 -1.54 2.33
C VAL A 115 7.12 -1.58 3.37
N VAL A 116 7.41 -2.05 4.59
CA VAL A 116 6.41 -2.07 5.69
C VAL A 116 6.31 -0.75 6.44
N GLN A 117 7.04 0.28 6.00
CA GLN A 117 7.03 1.63 6.60
C GLN A 117 7.48 1.65 8.07
N GLN A 118 8.31 0.69 8.48
CA GLN A 118 9.00 0.74 9.78
C GLN A 118 10.17 1.73 9.77
N SER A 119 10.69 2.01 8.58
CA SER A 119 11.65 3.08 8.32
C SER A 119 11.25 3.84 7.07
N THR A 120 11.79 5.05 6.93
CA THR A 120 11.67 5.88 5.73
C THR A 120 13.05 6.08 5.14
N LEU A 121 13.15 6.11 3.81
CA LEU A 121 14.42 6.41 3.13
C LEU A 121 14.70 7.90 3.27
N GLN A 122 15.70 8.28 4.07
CA GLN A 122 16.00 9.69 4.32
C GLN A 122 16.92 10.22 3.23
N LEU A 123 16.48 11.28 2.56
CA LEU A 123 17.29 11.98 1.58
C LEU A 123 17.59 13.39 2.08
N THR A 124 18.44 14.13 1.39
CA THR A 124 18.64 15.55 1.68
C THR A 124 17.32 16.31 1.53
N GLU A 125 16.62 16.57 2.64
CA GLU A 125 15.25 17.11 2.65
C GLU A 125 15.12 18.42 1.87
N SER A 126 16.12 19.31 1.96
CA SER A 126 16.12 20.58 1.26
C SER A 126 16.16 20.45 -0.27
N LEU A 127 16.69 19.33 -0.79
CA LEU A 127 16.78 19.05 -2.22
C LEU A 127 15.63 18.18 -2.71
N PHE A 128 15.30 17.12 -1.98
CA PHE A 128 14.39 16.07 -2.45
C PHE A 128 13.06 16.00 -1.71
N GLY A 129 12.97 16.61 -0.53
CA GLY A 129 11.83 16.44 0.37
C GLY A 129 11.71 15.01 0.89
N ASN A 130 10.49 14.59 1.20
CA ASN A 130 10.21 13.28 1.77
C ASN A 130 10.02 12.22 0.68
N SER A 131 10.63 11.04 0.90
CA SER A 131 10.37 9.85 0.10
C SER A 131 9.12 9.11 0.58
N SER A 132 8.46 8.39 -0.32
CA SER A 132 7.28 7.59 0.00
C SER A 132 7.09 6.43 -0.98
N PHE A 133 6.19 5.50 -0.66
CA PHE A 133 5.79 4.39 -1.54
C PHE A 133 6.97 3.53 -2.04
N PHE A 134 7.87 3.14 -1.13
CA PHE A 134 8.98 2.25 -1.47
C PHE A 134 8.47 0.88 -1.92
N GLU A 135 8.99 0.40 -3.06
CA GLU A 135 8.63 -0.87 -3.68
C GLU A 135 9.88 -1.61 -4.16
N VAL A 136 9.88 -2.93 -4.00
CA VAL A 136 10.96 -3.80 -4.48
C VAL A 136 10.50 -4.44 -5.78
N LEU A 137 11.17 -4.09 -6.87
CA LEU A 137 10.82 -4.56 -8.21
C LEU A 137 11.52 -5.88 -8.56
N LYS A 138 12.77 -6.04 -8.12
CA LYS A 138 13.56 -7.26 -8.33
C LYS A 138 14.56 -7.44 -7.18
N PHE A 139 14.69 -8.67 -6.69
CA PHE A 139 15.69 -9.01 -5.67
C PHE A 139 16.11 -10.48 -5.80
N PRO A 140 17.41 -10.84 -5.64
CA PRO A 140 17.86 -12.22 -5.68
C PRO A 140 17.17 -13.10 -4.63
N GLY A 141 16.52 -14.18 -5.08
CA GLY A 141 15.72 -15.07 -4.21
C GLY A 141 14.38 -14.47 -3.77
N GLY A 142 14.00 -13.31 -4.30
CA GLY A 142 12.78 -12.60 -3.95
C GLY A 142 12.81 -11.96 -2.56
N ILE A 143 11.75 -11.21 -2.25
CA ILE A 143 11.44 -10.74 -0.89
C ILE A 143 10.01 -11.16 -0.58
N THR A 144 9.84 -11.91 0.52
CA THR A 144 8.52 -12.23 1.05
C THR A 144 8.28 -11.34 2.25
N ILE A 145 7.28 -10.47 2.16
CA ILE A 145 6.86 -9.62 3.26
C ILE A 145 5.55 -10.18 3.77
N ILE A 146 5.57 -10.70 5.00
CA ILE A 146 4.35 -10.98 5.73
C ILE A 146 4.00 -9.65 6.38
N PRO A 147 2.97 -8.92 5.91
CA PRO A 147 2.55 -7.71 6.58
C PRO A 147 2.25 -8.07 8.03
N PRO A 148 2.52 -7.18 9.00
CA PRO A 148 2.12 -7.40 10.39
C PRO A 148 0.66 -7.84 10.37
N GLN A 149 0.44 -9.12 10.61
CA GLN A 149 -0.88 -9.63 10.85
C GLN A 149 -1.15 -9.10 12.24
N ALA A 150 -1.86 -7.97 12.34
CA ALA A 150 -2.68 -7.76 13.50
C ALA A 150 -3.46 -9.08 13.57
N ALA A 151 -3.07 -9.97 14.50
CA ALA A 151 -3.80 -11.20 14.75
C ALA A 151 -5.23 -10.74 14.72
N PHE A 152 -6.00 -11.15 13.71
CA PHE A 152 -7.31 -10.58 13.45
C PHE A 152 -8.00 -10.67 14.81
N LEU A 153 -8.13 -9.55 15.52
CA LEU A 153 -8.97 -9.50 16.69
C LEU A 153 -10.28 -9.96 16.08
N VAL A 154 -10.72 -11.16 16.47
CA VAL A 154 -11.87 -11.85 15.90
C VAL A 154 -12.83 -10.76 15.51
N GLN A 155 -12.91 -10.43 14.22
CA GLN A 155 -13.73 -9.32 13.79
C GLN A 155 -15.09 -9.79 14.26
N LYS A 156 -15.69 -9.09 15.26
CA LYS A 156 -17.02 -9.40 15.78
C LYS A 156 -17.83 -9.73 14.54
N PRO A 157 -18.24 -11.00 14.31
CA PRO A 157 -18.83 -11.35 13.05
C PRO A 157 -20.01 -10.40 12.88
N TYR A 158 -20.01 -9.63 11.80
CA TYR A 158 -21.21 -8.91 11.39
C TYR A 158 -22.24 -10.00 11.08
N ALA A 159 -22.96 -10.44 12.11
CA ALA A 159 -23.95 -11.48 12.03
C ALA A 159 -25.20 -10.86 11.42
N SER A 160 -25.27 -10.84 10.10
CA SER A 160 -26.52 -10.61 9.39
C SER A 160 -27.32 -11.91 9.39
N PHE A 161 -28.49 -11.89 10.01
CA PHE A 161 -29.45 -12.99 9.94
C PHE A 161 -30.77 -12.45 9.42
N ASN A 162 -31.37 -13.18 8.50
CA ASN A 162 -32.69 -12.90 7.97
C ASN A 162 -33.69 -13.81 8.67
N PHE A 163 -34.83 -13.26 9.06
CA PHE A 163 -35.96 -14.04 9.54
C PHE A 163 -37.21 -13.63 8.79
N THR A 164 -38.11 -14.58 8.57
CA THR A 164 -39.39 -14.36 7.91
C THR A 164 -40.48 -14.54 8.95
N LEU A 165 -41.33 -13.53 9.10
CA LEU A 165 -42.51 -13.61 9.95
C LEU A 165 -43.72 -13.96 9.08
N ASN A 166 -44.33 -15.12 9.32
CA ASN A 166 -45.53 -15.56 8.60
C ASN A 166 -46.80 -15.01 9.26
N PHE A 167 -46.88 -13.68 9.42
CA PHE A 167 -48.01 -13.00 10.05
C PHE A 167 -48.46 -11.79 9.21
N PRO A 168 -49.76 -11.44 9.22
CA PRO A 168 -50.27 -10.22 8.61
C PRO A 168 -49.59 -8.97 9.19
N ILE A 169 -49.37 -7.95 8.36
CA ILE A 169 -48.64 -6.71 8.74
C ILE A 169 -49.30 -6.00 9.94
N ASP A 170 -50.63 -5.94 9.96
CA ASP A 170 -51.42 -5.31 11.03
C ASP A 170 -51.22 -5.98 12.41
N LYS A 171 -50.71 -7.21 12.43
CA LYS A 171 -50.43 -7.98 13.66
C LYS A 171 -48.99 -7.84 14.16
N VAL A 172 -48.07 -7.30 13.36
CA VAL A 172 -46.64 -7.20 13.69
C VAL A 172 -46.16 -5.76 13.84
N GLN A 173 -46.93 -4.78 13.35
CA GLN A 173 -46.53 -3.39 13.31
C GLN A 173 -46.29 -2.80 14.72
N ASP A 174 -47.13 -3.14 15.68
CA ASP A 174 -47.02 -2.72 17.08
C ASP A 174 -45.94 -3.49 17.88
N LYS A 175 -45.50 -4.66 17.39
CA LYS A 175 -44.50 -5.54 18.02
C LYS A 175 -43.07 -5.32 17.55
N THR A 176 -42.86 -4.47 16.56
CA THR A 176 -41.54 -4.21 15.96
C THR A 176 -40.54 -3.65 16.99
N ASN A 177 -40.99 -2.76 17.88
CA ASN A 177 -40.12 -2.18 18.91
C ASN A 177 -39.73 -3.24 19.96
N GLU A 178 -40.68 -4.07 20.38
CA GLU A 178 -40.46 -5.17 21.33
C GLU A 178 -39.45 -6.19 20.78
N LEU A 179 -39.60 -6.58 19.51
CA LEU A 179 -38.66 -7.47 18.83
C LEU A 179 -37.25 -6.88 18.77
N LYS A 180 -37.12 -5.60 18.45
CA LYS A 180 -35.82 -4.90 18.42
C LYS A 180 -35.14 -4.92 19.78
N ASP A 181 -35.89 -4.66 20.86
CA ASP A 181 -35.36 -4.66 22.22
C ASP A 181 -34.94 -6.06 22.68
N GLN A 182 -35.73 -7.10 22.34
CA GLN A 182 -35.37 -8.49 22.63
C GLN A 182 -34.13 -8.94 21.85
N MET A 183 -34.01 -8.58 20.57
CA MET A 183 -32.82 -8.87 19.77
C MET A 183 -31.58 -8.19 20.35
N ARG A 184 -31.72 -6.92 20.79
CA ARG A 184 -30.64 -6.19 21.45
C ARG A 184 -30.20 -6.87 22.75
N ALA A 185 -31.15 -7.29 23.58
CA ALA A 185 -30.88 -7.97 24.85
C ALA A 185 -30.26 -9.36 24.63
N GLY A 186 -30.81 -10.15 23.71
CA GLY A 186 -30.34 -11.51 23.44
C GLY A 186 -28.96 -11.57 22.77
N LEU A 187 -28.58 -10.52 22.03
CA LEU A 187 -27.29 -10.42 21.33
C LEU A 187 -26.28 -9.50 22.03
N LEU A 188 -26.63 -8.95 23.21
CA LEU A 188 -25.78 -8.04 24.00
C LEU A 188 -25.24 -6.85 23.18
N LEU A 189 -26.10 -6.19 22.39
CA LEU A 189 -25.71 -5.12 21.47
C LEU A 189 -25.74 -3.73 22.13
N ASP A 190 -24.72 -2.91 21.84
CA ASP A 190 -24.67 -1.50 22.27
C ASP A 190 -25.61 -0.61 21.43
N THR A 191 -25.98 0.56 21.96
CA THR A 191 -26.99 1.47 21.37
C THR A 191 -26.65 1.90 19.93
N ASN A 192 -25.37 1.93 19.58
CA ASN A 192 -24.81 2.31 18.28
C ASN A 192 -24.58 1.13 17.32
N GLU A 193 -24.84 -0.11 17.75
CA GLU A 193 -24.60 -1.33 16.94
C GLU A 193 -25.87 -1.84 16.22
N VAL A 194 -27.01 -1.17 16.36
CA VAL A 194 -28.29 -1.58 15.74
C VAL A 194 -28.68 -0.66 14.57
N GLY A 195 -28.34 -1.09 13.35
CA GLY A 195 -28.90 -0.53 12.11
C GLY A 195 -30.03 -1.41 11.57
N ALA A 196 -31.28 -1.16 11.97
CA ALA A 196 -32.44 -1.85 11.43
C ALA A 196 -32.98 -1.10 10.20
N SER A 197 -32.67 -1.56 9.00
CA SER A 197 -33.34 -1.13 7.76
C SER A 197 -34.38 -2.18 7.36
N LEU A 198 -35.66 -1.91 7.68
CA LEU A 198 -36.78 -2.73 7.23
C LEU A 198 -37.12 -2.36 5.78
N TRP A 199 -36.69 -3.19 4.83
CA TRP A 199 -37.26 -3.17 3.49
C TRP A 199 -38.56 -3.98 3.52
N LEU A 200 -39.69 -3.27 3.52
CA LEU A 200 -41.00 -3.89 3.32
C LEU A 200 -41.17 -4.15 1.81
N SER A 201 -40.99 -5.39 1.39
CA SER A 201 -41.47 -5.84 0.09
C SER A 201 -42.90 -6.34 0.26
N SER A 202 -43.88 -5.61 -0.27
CA SER A 202 -45.25 -6.12 -0.39
C SER A 202 -45.25 -7.34 -1.33
N ILE A 203 -45.87 -8.42 -0.90
CA ILE A 203 -46.39 -9.48 -1.79
C ILE A 203 -47.77 -9.05 -2.24
#